data_AF-A0A0K8S4L0-F1
#
_entry.id   AF-A0A0K8S4L0-F1
#
_cell.length_a   1.000
_cell.length_b   1.000
_cell.length_c   1.000
_cell.angle_alpha   90.00
_cell.angle_beta   90.00
_cell.angle_gamma   90.00
#
_symmetry.space_group_name_H-M   'P 1'
#
loop_
_entity.id
_entity.type
_entity.pdbx_description
1 polymer ?
#
loop_
_entity_poly.entity_id
_entity_poly.type
_entity_poly.pdbx_seq_one_letter_code
_entity_poly.pdbx_strand_id
1 'polypeptide(L)'
;MPRRPKKKTEGGHKGHLDLYARSNEEESRKIYLRRLNDVRDAITRGNLNSLKNICNFLLEIDSIEKDENLQKHYKDPNNPFSGTNLIIFTCKHDQYDILKYFLVPEERVLFKLYEKIGHSFIHPDNIDQYQHNAFYYAIRSNDVKMVDVLSGVLAWV
;
A
#
# COMPACT_ATOMS: atom_id res chain seq x y z
N MET A 1 -29.66 -36.41 0.18
CA MET A 1 -29.61 -35.09 -0.47
C MET A 1 -28.21 -34.50 -0.32
N PRO A 2 -27.48 -34.16 -1.40
CA PRO A 2 -26.21 -33.49 -1.26
C PRO A 2 -26.43 -32.01 -0.95
N ARG A 3 -25.77 -31.50 0.11
CA ARG A 3 -25.80 -30.10 0.50
C ARG A 3 -25.10 -29.25 -0.58
N ARG A 4 -25.81 -28.28 -1.15
CA ARG A 4 -25.23 -27.22 -1.99
C ARG A 4 -24.14 -26.47 -1.20
N PRO A 5 -22.99 -26.14 -1.80
CA PRO A 5 -22.01 -25.29 -1.14
C PRO A 5 -22.59 -23.89 -0.98
N LYS A 6 -22.52 -23.36 0.25
CA LYS A 6 -22.82 -21.96 0.54
C LYS A 6 -21.81 -21.10 -0.22
N LYS A 7 -22.29 -20.27 -1.16
CA LYS A 7 -21.50 -19.18 -1.74
C LYS A 7 -20.95 -18.32 -0.59
N LYS A 8 -19.62 -18.29 -0.45
CA LYS A 8 -18.92 -17.41 0.48
C LYS A 8 -18.70 -16.06 -0.20
N THR A 9 -19.28 -15.03 0.43
CA THR A 9 -18.73 -13.66 0.59
C THR A 9 -18.37 -12.86 -0.67
N GLU A 10 -19.37 -12.25 -1.29
CA GLU A 10 -19.21 -11.03 -2.14
C GLU A 10 -19.73 -9.75 -1.42
N GLY A 11 -20.38 -9.88 -0.25
CA GLY A 11 -21.05 -8.76 0.43
C GLY A 11 -20.18 -7.84 1.29
N GLY A 12 -18.94 -8.23 1.60
CA GLY A 12 -18.08 -7.47 2.53
C GLY A 12 -17.41 -6.25 1.89
N HIS A 13 -16.91 -6.39 0.66
CA HIS A 13 -16.17 -5.32 -0.04
C HIS A 13 -17.10 -4.18 -0.46
N LYS A 14 -18.25 -4.52 -1.05
CA LYS A 14 -19.23 -3.54 -1.54
C LYS A 14 -19.77 -2.60 -0.44
N GLY A 15 -20.01 -3.15 0.76
CA GLY A 15 -20.51 -2.37 1.89
C GLY A 15 -19.52 -1.33 2.42
N HIS A 16 -18.21 -1.57 2.32
CA HIS A 16 -17.19 -0.61 2.75
C HIS A 16 -17.02 0.55 1.75
N LEU A 17 -17.16 0.27 0.45
CA LEU A 17 -17.07 1.31 -0.59
C LEU A 17 -18.32 2.19 -0.55
N ASP A 18 -19.50 1.59 -0.40
CA ASP A 18 -20.77 2.31 -0.23
C ASP A 18 -20.74 3.22 1.01
N LEU A 19 -20.09 2.77 2.11
CA LEU A 19 -19.90 3.58 3.31
C LEU A 19 -18.98 4.79 3.02
N TYR A 20 -17.87 4.57 2.32
CA TYR A 20 -16.96 5.64 1.93
C TYR A 20 -17.67 6.67 1.02
N ALA A 21 -18.36 6.21 -0.03
CA ALA A 21 -19.01 7.09 -1.01
C ALA A 21 -20.14 7.97 -0.43
N ARG A 22 -20.75 7.54 0.69
CA ARG A 22 -21.83 8.27 1.38
C ARG A 22 -21.32 9.10 2.57
N SER A 23 -20.04 9.02 2.87
CA SER A 23 -19.41 9.70 3.99
C SER A 23 -19.23 11.19 3.70
N ASN A 24 -19.25 12.01 4.76
CA ASN A 24 -18.73 13.37 4.67
C ASN A 24 -17.19 13.36 4.63
N GLU A 25 -16.56 14.50 4.40
CA GLU A 25 -15.09 14.61 4.28
C GLU A 25 -14.32 14.10 5.50
N GLU A 26 -14.83 14.29 6.72
CA GLU A 26 -14.16 13.80 7.93
C GLU A 26 -14.23 12.29 8.06
N GLU A 27 -15.39 11.72 7.78
CA GLU A 27 -15.67 10.29 7.88
C GLU A 27 -14.93 9.51 6.78
N SER A 28 -14.93 10.01 5.53
CA SER A 28 -14.17 9.42 4.42
C SER A 28 -12.68 9.42 4.72
N ARG A 29 -12.15 10.53 5.26
CA ARG A 29 -10.76 10.64 5.72
C ARG A 29 -10.41 9.59 6.77
N LYS A 30 -11.26 9.41 7.79
CA LYS A 30 -11.05 8.38 8.84
C LYS A 30 -11.03 6.97 8.24
N ILE A 31 -11.95 6.67 7.31
CA ILE A 31 -11.99 5.39 6.61
C ILE A 31 -10.70 5.17 5.82
N TYR A 32 -10.27 6.17 5.06
CA TYR A 32 -9.05 6.10 4.25
C TYR A 32 -7.80 5.87 5.12
N LEU A 33 -7.62 6.67 6.16
CA LEU A 33 -6.50 6.54 7.10
C LEU A 33 -6.48 5.18 7.81
N ARG A 34 -7.66 4.66 8.17
CA ARG A 34 -7.77 3.30 8.73
C ARG A 34 -7.26 2.25 7.74
N ARG A 35 -7.58 2.38 6.45
CA ARG A 35 -7.08 1.46 5.42
C ARG A 35 -5.59 1.57 5.19
N LEU A 36 -5.01 2.77 5.26
CA LEU A 36 -3.55 2.91 5.25
C LEU A 36 -2.90 2.24 6.46
N ASN A 37 -3.53 2.27 7.63
CA ASN A 37 -3.05 1.53 8.79
C ASN A 37 -3.19 0.01 8.58
N ASP A 38 -4.26 -0.46 7.97
CA ASP A 38 -4.41 -1.86 7.60
C ASP A 38 -3.30 -2.31 6.62
N VAL A 39 -2.90 -1.44 5.66
CA VAL A 39 -1.74 -1.68 4.77
C VAL A 39 -0.46 -1.85 5.59
N ARG A 40 -0.20 -0.91 6.50
CA ARG A 40 0.98 -0.96 7.39
C ARG A 40 1.02 -2.27 8.17
N ASP A 41 -0.09 -2.65 8.78
CA ASP A 41 -0.21 -3.89 9.56
C ASP A 41 -0.01 -5.14 8.71
N ALA A 42 -0.56 -5.15 7.48
CA ALA A 42 -0.38 -6.25 6.55
C ALA A 42 1.10 -6.41 6.15
N ILE A 43 1.80 -5.30 5.92
CA ILE A 43 3.25 -5.31 5.66
C ILE A 43 3.99 -5.85 6.88
N THR A 44 3.82 -5.26 8.06
CA THR A 44 4.52 -5.69 9.28
C THR A 44 4.32 -7.17 9.61
N ARG A 45 3.18 -7.76 9.23
CA ARG A 45 2.86 -9.18 9.46
C ARG A 45 3.18 -10.10 8.28
N GLY A 46 3.70 -9.58 7.16
CA GLY A 46 3.95 -10.36 5.95
C GLY A 46 2.70 -10.94 5.30
N ASN A 47 1.53 -10.34 5.54
CA ASN A 47 0.26 -10.87 5.04
C ASN A 47 -0.08 -10.31 3.65
N LEU A 48 0.56 -10.87 2.62
CA LEU A 48 0.36 -10.46 1.23
C LEU A 48 -1.10 -10.55 0.76
N ASN A 49 -1.86 -11.56 1.20
CA ASN A 49 -3.27 -11.71 0.80
C ASN A 49 -4.14 -10.60 1.38
N SER A 50 -3.93 -10.26 2.66
CA SER A 50 -4.61 -9.13 3.28
C SER A 50 -4.24 -7.82 2.58
N LEU A 51 -2.94 -7.64 2.28
CA LEU A 51 -2.45 -6.47 1.57
C LEU A 51 -3.15 -6.30 0.21
N LYS A 52 -3.22 -7.35 -0.61
CA LYS A 52 -3.91 -7.34 -1.91
C LYS A 52 -5.37 -6.91 -1.79
N ASN A 53 -6.09 -7.44 -0.80
CA ASN A 53 -7.49 -7.08 -0.57
C ASN A 53 -7.65 -5.61 -0.20
N ILE A 54 -6.76 -5.07 0.63
CA ILE A 54 -6.77 -3.64 1.02
C ILE A 54 -6.39 -2.76 -0.17
N CYS A 55 -5.39 -3.16 -0.97
CA CYS A 55 -4.99 -2.45 -2.18
C CYS A 55 -6.14 -2.35 -3.19
N ASN A 56 -6.88 -3.44 -3.40
CA ASN A 56 -8.06 -3.43 -4.27
C ASN A 56 -9.13 -2.45 -3.76
N PHE A 57 -9.37 -2.40 -2.46
CA PHE A 57 -10.29 -1.42 -1.88
C PHE A 57 -9.83 0.03 -2.10
N LEU A 58 -8.53 0.30 -1.94
CA LEU A 58 -7.97 1.63 -2.20
C LEU A 58 -8.10 2.02 -3.68
N LEU A 59 -8.00 1.08 -4.63
CA LEU A 59 -8.27 1.34 -6.04
C LEU A 59 -9.73 1.65 -6.32
N GLU A 60 -10.65 0.97 -5.64
CA GLU A 60 -12.07 1.26 -5.78
C GLU A 60 -12.34 2.71 -5.33
N ILE A 61 -11.71 3.16 -4.24
CA ILE A 61 -11.77 4.57 -3.81
C ILE A 61 -11.16 5.50 -4.87
N ASP A 62 -9.97 5.19 -5.37
CA ASP A 62 -9.29 5.97 -6.42
C ASP A 62 -10.13 6.10 -7.70
N SER A 63 -11.00 5.13 -7.99
CA SER A 63 -11.89 5.19 -9.16
C SER A 63 -13.09 6.13 -9.01
N ILE A 64 -13.47 6.48 -7.77
CA ILE A 64 -14.67 7.29 -7.47
C ILE A 64 -14.35 8.65 -6.83
N GLU A 65 -13.18 8.79 -6.22
CA GLU A 65 -12.78 9.97 -5.48
C GLU A 65 -12.01 10.96 -6.36
N LYS A 66 -12.09 12.24 -6.03
CA LYS A 66 -11.28 13.27 -6.70
C LYS A 66 -9.85 13.27 -6.17
N ASP A 67 -8.88 13.46 -7.06
CA ASP A 67 -7.47 13.52 -6.71
C ASP A 67 -7.18 14.53 -5.58
N GLU A 68 -7.86 15.68 -5.52
CA GLU A 68 -7.64 16.66 -4.46
C GLU A 68 -8.02 16.14 -3.06
N ASN A 69 -9.05 15.30 -2.96
CA ASN A 69 -9.47 14.69 -1.70
C ASN A 69 -8.50 13.61 -1.26
N LEU A 70 -8.02 12.77 -2.20
CA LEU A 70 -6.97 11.78 -1.92
C LEU A 70 -5.67 12.45 -1.46
N GLN A 71 -5.29 13.58 -2.07
CA GLN A 71 -4.15 14.37 -1.61
C GLN A 71 -4.31 14.89 -0.19
N LYS A 72 -5.51 15.35 0.21
CA LYS A 72 -5.77 15.76 1.60
C LYS A 72 -5.60 14.59 2.56
N HIS A 73 -6.12 13.41 2.23
CA HIS A 73 -5.96 12.22 3.07
C HIS A 73 -4.50 11.80 3.19
N TYR A 74 -3.75 11.89 2.10
CA TYR A 74 -2.34 11.51 2.09
C TYR A 74 -1.45 12.49 2.86
N LYS A 75 -1.72 13.80 2.77
CA LYS A 75 -1.02 14.85 3.52
C LYS A 75 -1.43 14.94 5.00
N ASP A 76 -2.39 14.13 5.44
CA ASP A 76 -2.80 14.08 6.84
C ASP A 76 -1.63 13.65 7.74
N PRO A 77 -1.33 14.37 8.83
CA PRO A 77 -0.26 14.00 9.77
C PRO A 77 -0.41 12.60 10.38
N ASN A 78 -1.64 12.06 10.43
CA ASN A 78 -1.92 10.71 10.93
C ASN A 78 -1.75 9.63 9.86
N ASN A 79 -1.34 9.98 8.64
CA ASN A 79 -0.97 9.01 7.63
C ASN A 79 0.20 8.15 8.17
N PRO A 80 0.06 6.82 8.26
CA PRO A 80 1.10 5.95 8.80
C PRO A 80 2.38 5.92 7.96
N PHE A 81 2.34 6.42 6.73
CA PHE A 81 3.48 6.54 5.84
C PHE A 81 4.01 7.97 5.73
N SER A 82 3.56 8.89 6.58
CA SER A 82 4.17 10.22 6.69
C SER A 82 5.65 10.07 7.08
N GLY A 83 6.56 10.58 6.22
CA GLY A 83 8.01 10.52 6.46
C GLY A 83 8.69 9.19 6.10
N THR A 84 8.00 8.27 5.41
CA THR A 84 8.61 7.08 4.81
C THR A 84 7.90 6.75 3.50
N ASN A 85 8.37 5.73 2.79
CA ASN A 85 7.67 5.20 1.63
C ASN A 85 7.47 3.70 1.78
N LEU A 86 6.56 3.13 1.00
CA LEU A 86 6.18 1.72 1.13
C LEU A 86 7.36 0.77 0.86
N ILE A 87 8.27 1.09 -0.05
CA ILE A 87 9.46 0.27 -0.34
C ILE A 87 10.38 0.25 0.88
N ILE A 88 10.73 1.42 1.42
CA ILE A 88 11.58 1.54 2.61
C ILE A 88 10.94 0.80 3.79
N PHE A 89 9.64 1.03 4.02
CA PHE A 89 8.91 0.38 5.11
C PHE A 89 8.89 -1.14 4.96
N THR A 90 8.70 -1.65 3.75
CA THR A 90 8.71 -3.09 3.46
C THR A 90 10.10 -3.70 3.69
N CYS A 91 11.17 -3.02 3.25
CA CYS A 91 12.55 -3.46 3.48
C CYS A 91 12.92 -3.46 4.96
N LYS A 92 12.49 -2.43 5.71
CA LYS A 92 12.69 -2.33 7.16
C LYS A 92 12.08 -3.51 7.93
N HIS A 93 11.03 -4.11 7.40
CA HIS A 93 10.34 -5.25 8.00
C HIS A 93 10.72 -6.61 7.38
N ASP A 94 11.69 -6.66 6.46
CA ASP A 94 12.18 -7.88 5.82
C ASP A 94 11.08 -8.67 5.09
N GLN A 95 10.23 -7.97 4.34
CA GLN A 95 9.05 -8.56 3.69
C GLN A 95 9.23 -8.73 2.19
N TYR A 96 10.08 -9.69 1.80
CA TYR A 96 10.46 -9.93 0.41
C TYR A 96 9.27 -10.12 -0.55
N ASP A 97 8.30 -10.97 -0.21
CA ASP A 97 7.17 -11.27 -1.11
C ASP A 97 6.28 -10.04 -1.35
N ILE A 98 6.15 -9.19 -0.33
CA ILE A 98 5.42 -7.92 -0.43
C ILE A 98 6.21 -6.90 -1.24
N LEU A 99 7.54 -6.83 -1.06
CA LEU A 99 8.41 -5.97 -1.86
C LEU A 99 8.28 -6.34 -3.34
N LYS A 100 8.38 -7.64 -3.65
CA LYS A 100 8.19 -8.16 -4.99
C LYS A 100 6.83 -7.78 -5.56
N TYR A 101 5.76 -7.95 -4.78
CA TYR A 101 4.40 -7.55 -5.17
C TYR A 101 4.32 -6.07 -5.57
N PHE A 102 4.92 -5.16 -4.80
CA PHE A 102 4.90 -3.73 -5.13
C PHE A 102 5.68 -3.35 -6.39
N LEU A 103 6.67 -4.14 -6.79
CA LEU A 103 7.57 -3.81 -7.89
C LEU A 103 7.16 -4.43 -9.24
N VAL A 104 6.34 -5.49 -9.21
CA VAL A 104 5.75 -6.11 -10.42
C VAL A 104 4.85 -5.10 -11.14
N PRO A 105 5.16 -4.68 -12.38
CA PRO A 105 4.46 -3.61 -13.10
C PRO A 105 2.94 -3.75 -13.16
N GLU A 106 2.44 -4.98 -13.34
CA GLU A 106 1.02 -5.31 -13.43
C GLU A 106 0.29 -5.13 -12.10
N GLU A 107 1.02 -5.21 -10.99
CA GLU A 107 0.54 -5.24 -9.60
C GLU A 107 0.86 -3.93 -8.85
N ARG A 108 1.38 -2.90 -9.55
CA ARG A 108 1.74 -1.54 -9.05
C ARG A 108 0.53 -0.69 -8.64
N VAL A 109 -0.47 -1.31 -8.05
CA VAL A 109 -1.73 -0.73 -7.59
C VAL A 109 -1.50 0.50 -6.72
N LEU A 110 -0.73 0.35 -5.65
CA LEU A 110 -0.42 1.48 -4.78
C LEU A 110 0.42 2.50 -5.53
N PHE A 111 1.39 2.07 -6.33
CA PHE A 111 2.24 2.97 -7.13
C PHE A 111 1.43 3.95 -7.98
N LYS A 112 0.40 3.46 -8.69
CA LYS A 112 -0.52 4.29 -9.48
C LYS A 112 -1.26 5.31 -8.62
N LEU A 113 -1.64 4.89 -7.42
CA LEU A 113 -2.29 5.74 -6.41
C LEU A 113 -1.36 6.87 -5.95
N TYR A 114 -0.07 6.57 -5.67
CA TYR A 114 0.91 7.56 -5.25
C TYR A 114 1.33 8.53 -6.36
N GLU A 115 1.44 8.03 -7.60
CA GLU A 115 1.80 8.84 -8.78
C GLU A 115 0.76 9.96 -9.02
N LYS A 116 -0.53 9.64 -8.93
CA LYS A 116 -1.63 10.62 -9.05
C LYS A 116 -1.64 11.68 -7.95
N ILE A 117 -1.21 11.32 -6.75
CA ILE A 117 -1.18 12.21 -5.58
C ILE A 117 0.02 13.20 -5.67
N GLY A 118 0.84 13.12 -6.70
CA GLY A 118 1.92 14.07 -6.97
C GLY A 118 3.14 13.91 -6.07
N HIS A 119 3.25 12.76 -5.39
CA HIS A 119 4.47 12.40 -4.71
C HIS A 119 5.43 11.79 -5.72
N SER A 120 6.60 12.41 -5.87
CA SER A 120 7.69 11.88 -6.69
C SER A 120 7.86 10.40 -6.37
N PHE A 121 7.82 9.60 -7.43
CA PHE A 121 7.97 8.15 -7.50
C PHE A 121 8.58 7.56 -6.21
N ILE A 122 7.87 6.64 -5.57
CA ILE A 122 8.34 5.86 -4.41
C ILE A 122 9.65 5.16 -4.84
N HIS A 123 10.79 5.83 -4.69
CA HIS A 123 12.07 5.34 -5.18
C HIS A 123 12.81 4.64 -4.03
N PRO A 124 13.53 3.54 -4.30
CA PRO A 124 14.35 2.88 -3.28
C PRO A 124 15.42 3.79 -2.68
N ASP A 125 15.85 4.84 -3.39
CA ASP A 125 16.84 5.82 -2.91
C ASP A 125 16.25 6.93 -2.06
N ASN A 126 14.92 7.03 -1.96
CA ASN A 126 14.32 7.97 -1.02
C ASN A 126 14.77 7.63 0.40
N ILE A 127 14.85 8.67 1.22
CA ILE A 127 15.38 8.58 2.57
C ILE A 127 14.22 8.76 3.55
N ASP A 128 14.16 7.91 4.57
CA ASP A 128 13.19 8.06 5.66
C ASP A 128 13.66 9.03 6.75
N GLN A 129 12.82 9.24 7.76
CA GLN A 129 13.15 10.07 8.93
C GLN A 129 14.43 9.69 9.68
N TYR A 130 14.95 8.47 9.50
CA TYR A 130 16.19 8.00 10.13
C TYR A 130 17.41 8.14 9.22
N GLN A 131 17.28 8.86 8.10
CA GLN A 131 18.33 9.03 7.10
C GLN A 131 18.74 7.71 6.43
N HIS A 132 17.83 6.73 6.37
CA HIS A 132 18.06 5.44 5.70
C HIS A 132 17.16 5.27 4.47
N ASN A 133 17.69 4.58 3.46
CA ASN A 133 16.96 4.21 2.26
C ASN A 133 16.60 2.72 2.25
N ALA A 134 15.96 2.24 1.19
CA ALA A 134 15.54 0.85 1.09
C ALA A 134 16.73 -0.13 1.07
N PHE A 135 17.81 0.24 0.38
CA PHE A 135 19.03 -0.57 0.29
C PHE A 135 19.70 -0.77 1.64
N TYR A 136 19.76 0.27 2.49
CA TYR A 136 20.29 0.14 3.84
C TYR A 136 19.56 -0.95 4.62
N TYR A 137 18.22 -0.94 4.58
CA TYR A 137 17.42 -1.94 5.31
C TYR A 137 17.54 -3.33 4.70
N ALA A 138 17.56 -3.47 3.37
CA ALA A 138 17.75 -4.76 2.69
C ALA A 138 19.12 -5.38 3.00
N ILE A 139 20.20 -4.58 2.99
CA ILE A 139 21.54 -5.05 3.37
C ILE A 139 21.56 -5.46 4.84
N ARG A 140 20.91 -4.67 5.71
CA ARG A 140 20.85 -4.96 7.15
C ARG A 140 20.06 -6.23 7.49
N SER A 141 19.04 -6.58 6.71
CA SER A 141 18.27 -7.81 6.94
C SER A 141 19.06 -9.08 6.55
N ASN A 142 20.18 -8.93 5.84
CA ASN A 142 20.98 -10.02 5.29
C ASN A 142 20.19 -10.90 4.31
N ASP A 143 19.12 -10.37 3.73
CA ASP A 143 18.38 -11.01 2.63
C ASP A 143 18.88 -10.48 1.28
N VAL A 144 19.79 -11.23 0.67
CA VAL A 144 20.35 -10.93 -0.66
C VAL A 144 19.25 -10.79 -1.71
N LYS A 145 18.13 -11.51 -1.56
CA LYS A 145 17.03 -11.44 -2.53
C LYS A 145 16.34 -10.08 -2.51
N MET A 146 16.27 -9.41 -1.35
CA MET A 146 15.75 -8.04 -1.28
C MET A 146 16.66 -7.09 -2.05
N VAL A 147 17.99 -7.21 -1.88
CA VAL A 147 18.97 -6.38 -2.60
C VAL A 147 18.89 -6.61 -4.11
N ASP A 148 18.78 -7.87 -4.54
CA ASP A 148 18.62 -8.24 -5.96
C ASP A 148 17.36 -7.63 -6.56
N VAL A 149 16.23 -7.73 -5.86
CA VAL A 149 14.96 -7.17 -6.31
C VAL A 149 15.03 -5.64 -6.42
N LEU A 150 15.61 -4.96 -5.44
CA LEU A 150 15.79 -3.50 -5.48
C LEU A 150 16.74 -3.06 -6.60
N SER A 151 17.83 -3.80 -6.82
CA SER A 151 18.80 -3.51 -7.89
C SER A 151 18.17 -3.70 -9.27
N GLY A 152 17.25 -4.67 -9.39
CA GLY A 152 16.45 -4.86 -10.60
C GLY A 152 15.53 -3.68 -10.93
N VAL A 153 15.09 -2.89 -9.95
CA VAL A 153 14.22 -1.70 -10.18
C VAL A 153 14.99 -0.58 -10.88
N LEU A 154 16.25 -0.37 -10.50
CA LEU A 154 17.11 0.67 -11.09
C LEU A 154 17.45 0.42 -12.57
N ALA A 155 17.22 -0.79 -13.09
CA ALA A 155 17.43 -1.11 -14.50
C ALA A 155 16.28 -0.65 -15.42
N TRP A 156 15.16 -0.16 -14.86
CA TRP A 156 13.96 0.26 -15.59
C TRP A 156 13.61 1.75 -15.42
N VAL A 157 14.44 2.51 -14.69
CA VAL A 157 14.34 3.97 -14.53
C VAL A 157 15.42 4.61 -15.40
#